data_AF-A0A521KUE2-F1
#
_entry.id   AF-A0A521KUE2-F1
#
_cell.length_a   1.000
_cell.length_b   1.000
_cell.length_c   1.000
_cell.angle_alpha   90.00
_cell.angle_beta   90.00
_cell.angle_gamma   90.00
#
_symmetry.space_group_name_H-M   'P 1'
#
loop_
_entity.id
_entity.type
_entity.pdbx_description
1 polymer ?
#
loop_
_entity_poly.entity_id
_entity_poly.type
_entity_poly.pdbx_seq_one_letter_code
_entity_poly.pdbx_strand_id
1 'polypeptide(L)'
;MTTERLLTTLLPLCAGVEEDIVRDFVDRMDPDYFDRFQPGDIARHIALVGRLDPDHPCQVAVTAAPEGMFDLVVVAYDYFSEFATICGLLSSYGLDIREGGIYTFTERTDAPGGFSPRPDRSPASLRPRPRGKAGLTRKKIVDVFRVRPMLDTAFPPSQQRRLAEELTRMVTLLDGNRFQDVRRVVNRRLVETLGRSRSAFTDLLYPIHIHFDNDQSPTDTVMDIRSTDTPAFLYAFANALTMRGLYIRKAQFEHVGAELHDRFYVRGRHGQKLQDPAEQQELRLTAALIKQFTHFLTWAPDPAKAIEYFDRFLDRIVEEAHGGKTLAFLKNKKTLALLAKLLGTSDFLWEDFLRR
;
A
#
# COMPACT_ATOMS: atom_id res chain seq x y z
N MET A 1 17.91 15.20 13.28
CA MET A 1 19.06 15.97 12.73
C MET A 1 18.56 17.29 12.15
N THR A 2 19.38 18.34 12.06
CA THR A 2 19.00 19.57 11.33
C THR A 2 19.17 19.37 9.81
N THR A 3 18.32 20.01 9.01
CA THR A 3 18.35 19.99 7.52
C THR A 3 19.75 20.28 6.97
N GLU A 4 20.43 21.29 7.51
CA GLU A 4 21.77 21.70 7.08
C GLU A 4 22.83 20.61 7.29
N ARG A 5 22.75 19.87 8.41
CA ARG A 5 23.65 18.73 8.67
C ARG A 5 23.40 17.58 7.69
N LEU A 6 22.13 17.29 7.41
CA LEU A 6 21.76 16.28 6.41
C LEU A 6 22.32 16.63 5.03
N LEU A 7 22.13 17.86 4.57
CA LEU A 7 22.67 18.32 3.28
C LEU A 7 24.19 18.26 3.21
N THR A 8 24.89 18.70 4.27
CA THR A 8 26.36 18.62 4.35
C THR A 8 26.86 17.18 4.20
N THR A 9 26.10 16.22 4.72
CA THR A 9 26.44 14.79 4.65
C THR A 9 26.08 14.17 3.29
N LEU A 10 24.93 14.54 2.72
CA LEU A 10 24.36 13.90 1.54
C LEU A 10 24.87 14.46 0.21
N LEU A 11 25.12 15.78 0.13
CA LEU A 11 25.58 16.42 -1.12
C LEU A 11 26.84 15.77 -1.71
N PRO A 12 27.90 15.46 -0.92
CA PRO A 12 29.08 14.78 -1.45
C PRO A 12 28.79 13.36 -1.97
N LEU A 13 27.80 12.67 -1.39
CA LEU A 13 27.41 11.31 -1.78
C LEU A 13 26.52 11.29 -3.04
N CYS A 14 25.94 12.44 -3.41
CA CYS A 14 24.99 12.59 -4.51
C CYS A 14 25.62 13.26 -5.76
N ALA A 15 26.91 13.09 -6.02
CA ALA A 15 27.68 13.83 -7.04
C ALA A 15 27.12 13.75 -8.49
N GLY A 16 26.22 12.81 -8.80
CA GLY A 16 25.54 12.68 -10.10
C GLY A 16 24.10 13.20 -10.14
N VAL A 17 23.64 13.89 -9.10
CA VAL A 17 22.26 14.38 -8.95
C VAL A 17 22.28 15.90 -8.80
N GLU A 18 21.35 16.61 -9.45
CA GLU A 18 21.22 18.07 -9.27
C GLU A 18 20.97 18.42 -7.79
N GLU A 19 21.69 19.44 -7.30
CA GLU A 19 21.60 19.88 -5.90
C GLU A 19 20.17 20.27 -5.49
N ASP A 20 19.39 20.88 -6.39
CA ASP A 20 17.98 21.21 -6.18
C ASP A 20 17.14 19.97 -5.80
N ILE A 21 17.46 18.80 -6.36
CA ILE A 21 16.76 17.54 -6.10
C ILE A 21 17.12 17.02 -4.72
N VAL A 22 18.40 17.11 -4.33
CA VAL A 22 18.87 16.72 -2.99
C VAL A 22 18.19 17.58 -1.93
N ARG A 23 18.13 18.90 -2.15
CA ARG A 23 17.45 19.85 -1.25
C ARG A 23 15.95 19.57 -1.16
N ASP A 24 15.25 19.45 -2.29
CA ASP A 24 13.82 19.10 -2.31
C ASP A 24 13.53 17.76 -1.61
N PHE A 25 14.45 16.79 -1.71
CA PHE A 25 14.34 15.53 -0.97
C PHE A 25 14.44 15.74 0.54
N VAL A 26 15.49 16.41 1.01
CA VAL A 26 15.70 16.62 2.46
C VAL A 26 14.57 17.47 3.08
N ASP A 27 14.09 18.48 2.35
CA ASP A 27 13.09 19.41 2.87
C ASP A 27 11.69 18.80 2.97
N ARG A 28 11.36 17.84 2.10
CA ARG A 28 9.98 17.31 1.97
C ARG A 28 9.80 15.88 2.44
N MET A 29 10.89 15.16 2.71
CA MET A 29 10.82 13.79 3.20
C MET A 29 10.40 13.76 4.68
N ASP A 30 9.73 12.68 5.08
CA ASP A 30 9.36 12.46 6.48
C ASP A 30 10.64 12.35 7.35
N PRO A 31 10.75 13.04 8.50
CA PRO A 31 11.93 12.99 9.34
C PRO A 31 12.34 11.57 9.77
N ASP A 32 11.37 10.70 10.04
CA ASP A 32 11.62 9.33 10.50
C ASP A 32 12.35 8.49 9.44
N TYR A 33 12.29 8.89 8.17
CA TYR A 33 13.05 8.28 7.09
C TYR A 33 14.57 8.41 7.34
N PHE A 34 15.04 9.59 7.77
CA PHE A 34 16.47 9.84 7.97
C PHE A 34 17.03 9.12 9.20
N ASP A 35 16.17 8.78 10.16
CA ASP A 35 16.56 7.99 11.33
C ASP A 35 16.65 6.49 11.00
N ARG A 36 15.94 6.02 9.95
CA ARG A 36 15.91 4.61 9.54
C ARG A 36 17.01 4.22 8.55
N PHE A 37 17.42 5.12 7.66
CA PHE A 37 18.34 4.79 6.55
C PHE A 37 19.72 5.43 6.72
N GLN A 38 20.76 4.69 6.31
CA GLN A 38 22.12 5.22 6.34
C GLN A 38 22.35 6.24 5.21
N PRO A 39 23.28 7.22 5.36
CA PRO A 39 23.52 8.24 4.34
C PRO A 39 23.82 7.69 2.94
N GLY A 40 24.53 6.55 2.84
CA GLY A 40 24.78 5.89 1.56
C GLY A 40 23.52 5.34 0.90
N ASP A 41 22.58 4.80 1.68
CA ASP A 41 21.29 4.30 1.19
C ASP A 41 20.41 5.46 0.73
N ILE A 42 20.37 6.52 1.54
CA ILE A 42 19.65 7.75 1.22
C ILE A 42 20.16 8.34 -0.11
N ALA A 43 21.48 8.40 -0.32
CA ALA A 43 22.06 8.87 -1.58
C ALA A 43 21.65 8.00 -2.78
N ARG A 44 21.59 6.67 -2.62
CA ARG A 44 21.08 5.75 -3.66
C ARG A 44 19.60 6.01 -3.97
N HIS A 45 18.77 6.25 -2.96
CA HIS A 45 17.36 6.57 -3.16
C HIS A 45 17.17 7.93 -3.85
N ILE A 46 17.97 8.94 -3.46
CA ILE A 46 18.00 10.25 -4.13
C ILE A 46 18.41 10.12 -5.60
N ALA A 47 19.38 9.26 -5.91
CA ALA A 47 19.77 8.98 -7.29
C ALA A 47 18.64 8.37 -8.12
N LEU A 48 17.75 7.55 -7.53
CA LEU A 48 16.54 7.08 -8.20
C LEU A 48 15.53 8.22 -8.40
N VAL A 49 15.34 9.08 -7.39
CA VAL A 49 14.47 10.27 -7.51
C VAL A 49 14.92 11.19 -8.64
N GLY A 50 16.23 11.37 -8.81
CA GLY A 50 16.81 12.19 -9.89
C GLY A 50 16.55 11.66 -11.30
N ARG A 51 16.13 10.39 -11.45
CA ARG A 51 15.79 9.76 -12.72
C ARG A 51 14.29 9.76 -13.03
N LEU A 52 13.46 10.31 -12.15
CA LEU A 52 12.02 10.43 -12.40
C LEU A 52 11.74 11.53 -13.42
N ASP A 53 10.98 11.21 -14.45
CA ASP A 53 10.49 12.18 -15.41
C ASP A 53 9.07 11.78 -15.90
N PRO A 54 8.36 12.62 -16.68
CA PRO A 54 7.00 12.30 -17.13
C PRO A 54 6.85 11.03 -17.99
N ASP A 55 7.93 10.54 -18.59
CA ASP A 55 7.98 9.31 -19.39
C ASP A 55 8.50 8.12 -18.55
N HIS A 56 9.26 8.38 -17.49
CA HIS A 56 9.74 7.42 -16.50
C HIS A 56 9.23 7.76 -15.09
N PRO A 57 7.93 7.54 -14.80
CA PRO A 57 7.30 7.97 -13.55
C PRO A 57 7.59 7.05 -12.35
N CYS A 58 8.34 5.97 -12.56
CA CYS A 58 8.69 4.96 -11.56
C CYS A 58 10.10 4.43 -11.81
N GLN A 59 10.85 4.22 -10.74
CA GLN A 59 12.20 3.67 -10.71
C GLN A 59 12.25 2.58 -9.63
N VAL A 60 12.82 1.43 -9.97
CA VAL A 60 12.90 0.29 -9.06
C VAL A 60 14.35 -0.17 -8.96
N ALA A 61 14.85 -0.33 -7.75
CA ALA A 61 16.13 -0.96 -7.48
C ALA A 61 15.91 -2.23 -6.65
N VAL A 62 16.65 -3.28 -6.98
CA VAL A 62 16.66 -4.55 -6.24
C VAL A 62 18.08 -4.86 -5.85
N THR A 63 18.33 -5.08 -4.57
CA THR A 63 19.63 -5.48 -4.03
C THR A 63 19.47 -6.81 -3.29
N ALA A 64 20.42 -7.73 -3.45
CA ALA A 64 20.43 -8.95 -2.65
C ALA A 64 20.70 -8.62 -1.17
N ALA A 65 19.98 -9.29 -0.28
CA ALA A 65 20.14 -9.21 1.17
C ALA A 65 20.50 -10.61 1.73
N PRO A 66 20.92 -10.72 3.00
CA PRO A 66 21.21 -12.00 3.63
C PRO A 66 20.04 -13.00 3.58
N GLU A 67 20.34 -14.28 3.77
CA GLU A 67 19.33 -15.37 3.87
C GLU A 67 18.40 -15.52 2.66
N GLY A 68 18.88 -15.13 1.47
CA GLY A 68 18.10 -15.24 0.23
C GLY A 68 16.98 -14.20 0.11
N MET A 69 17.03 -13.14 0.93
CA MET A 69 16.12 -12.00 0.85
C MET A 69 16.61 -10.97 -0.18
N PHE A 70 15.74 -10.02 -0.50
CA PHE A 70 16.03 -8.89 -1.38
C PHE A 70 15.48 -7.61 -0.76
N ASP A 71 16.28 -6.55 -0.82
CA ASP A 71 15.82 -5.20 -0.54
C ASP A 71 15.37 -4.55 -1.86
N LEU A 72 14.09 -4.20 -1.94
CA LEU A 72 13.48 -3.52 -3.07
C LEU A 72 13.19 -2.08 -2.69
N VAL A 73 13.59 -1.16 -3.56
CA VAL A 73 13.30 0.27 -3.43
C VAL A 73 12.46 0.67 -4.63
N VAL A 74 11.27 1.20 -4.38
CA VAL A 74 10.37 1.75 -5.39
C VAL A 74 10.29 3.26 -5.16
N VAL A 75 10.68 4.01 -6.17
CA VAL A 75 10.61 5.48 -6.19
C VAL A 75 9.72 5.88 -7.34
N ALA A 76 8.69 6.65 -7.07
CA ALA A 76 7.73 7.05 -8.09
C ALA A 76 7.08 8.39 -7.73
N TYR A 77 6.39 9.00 -8.69
CA TYR A 77 5.45 10.07 -8.35
C TYR A 77 4.27 9.50 -7.58
N ASP A 78 3.76 10.27 -6.62
CA ASP A 78 2.64 9.88 -5.77
C ASP A 78 1.33 9.79 -6.56
N TYR A 79 0.77 8.57 -6.67
CA TYR A 79 -0.51 8.31 -7.34
C TYR A 79 -1.53 7.64 -6.42
N PHE A 80 -2.81 7.88 -6.73
CA PHE A 80 -3.90 7.15 -6.08
C PHE A 80 -3.77 5.63 -6.31
N SER A 81 -3.95 4.84 -5.26
CA SER A 81 -3.85 3.36 -5.28
C SER A 81 -2.46 2.79 -5.55
N GLU A 82 -1.41 3.60 -5.55
CA GLU A 82 -0.03 3.17 -5.82
C GLU A 82 0.47 2.15 -4.81
N PHE A 83 0.40 2.46 -3.52
CA PHE A 83 0.90 1.56 -2.46
C PHE A 83 0.23 0.18 -2.52
N ALA A 84 -1.10 0.13 -2.70
CA ALA A 84 -1.82 -1.12 -2.91
C ALA A 84 -1.28 -1.87 -4.15
N THR A 85 -1.10 -1.17 -5.26
CA THR A 85 -0.57 -1.74 -6.51
C THR A 85 0.81 -2.36 -6.32
N ILE A 86 1.70 -1.68 -5.60
CA ILE A 86 3.05 -2.18 -5.31
C ILE A 86 2.95 -3.47 -4.51
N CYS A 87 2.23 -3.47 -3.38
CA CYS A 87 2.07 -4.67 -2.54
C CYS A 87 1.46 -5.84 -3.33
N GLY A 88 0.42 -5.57 -4.14
CA GLY A 88 -0.25 -6.60 -4.92
C GLY A 88 0.67 -7.19 -6.00
N LEU A 89 1.50 -6.36 -6.66
CA LEU A 89 2.50 -6.86 -7.60
C LEU A 89 3.57 -7.70 -6.92
N LEU A 90 4.12 -7.26 -5.78
CA LEU A 90 5.10 -8.05 -5.01
C LEU A 90 4.53 -9.43 -4.66
N SER A 91 3.33 -9.47 -4.09
CA SER A 91 2.64 -10.73 -3.77
C SER A 91 2.37 -11.57 -5.02
N SER A 92 2.01 -10.97 -6.15
CA SER A 92 1.78 -11.69 -7.41
C SER A 92 3.05 -12.31 -8.00
N TYR A 93 4.23 -11.78 -7.68
CA TYR A 93 5.52 -12.36 -8.04
C TYR A 93 5.98 -13.43 -7.05
N GLY A 94 5.16 -13.80 -6.06
CA GLY A 94 5.50 -14.78 -5.03
C GLY A 94 6.53 -14.24 -4.03
N LEU A 95 6.55 -12.93 -3.82
CA LEU A 95 7.43 -12.27 -2.85
C LEU A 95 6.66 -12.00 -1.56
N ASP A 96 7.15 -12.57 -0.47
CA ASP A 96 6.66 -12.34 0.88
C ASP A 96 7.33 -11.08 1.46
N ILE A 97 6.54 -10.12 1.95
CA ILE A 97 7.06 -8.86 2.49
C ILE A 97 7.37 -9.07 3.97
N ARG A 98 8.65 -9.04 4.33
CA ARG A 98 9.13 -9.28 5.70
C ARG A 98 9.24 -7.99 6.50
N GLU A 99 9.68 -6.93 5.84
CA GLU A 99 9.74 -5.59 6.42
C GLU A 99 9.40 -4.55 5.35
N GLY A 100 8.92 -3.38 5.77
CA GLY A 100 8.77 -2.26 4.86
C GLY A 100 8.69 -0.91 5.54
N GLY A 101 9.05 0.12 4.78
CA GLY A 101 8.91 1.53 5.14
C GLY A 101 8.43 2.32 3.94
N ILE A 102 7.26 2.95 4.08
CA ILE A 102 6.53 3.66 3.03
C ILE A 102 6.55 5.13 3.39
N TYR A 103 7.06 5.96 2.48
CA TYR A 103 7.30 7.38 2.77
C TYR A 103 6.84 8.25 1.61
N THR A 104 5.83 9.08 1.87
CA THR A 104 5.34 10.06 0.91
C THR A 104 5.87 11.44 1.25
N PHE A 105 6.40 12.15 0.25
CA PHE A 105 6.78 13.55 0.35
C PHE A 105 5.62 14.43 0.81
N THR A 106 5.92 15.38 1.69
CA THR A 106 4.97 16.42 2.10
C THR A 106 4.65 17.40 0.98
N GLU A 107 3.57 18.17 1.15
CA GLU A 107 3.23 19.28 0.26
C GLU A 107 4.29 20.38 0.35
N ARG A 108 4.56 21.05 -0.79
CA ARG A 108 5.32 22.29 -0.75
C ARG A 108 4.48 23.34 -0.03
N THR A 109 5.06 23.97 0.98
CA THR A 109 4.46 25.06 1.76
C THR A 109 4.02 26.26 0.91
N ASP A 110 4.56 26.40 -0.31
CA ASP A 110 4.27 27.52 -1.23
C ASP A 110 3.25 27.19 -2.33
N ALA A 111 2.66 26.00 -2.33
CA ALA A 111 1.57 25.67 -3.26
C ALA A 111 0.24 26.21 -2.70
N PRO A 112 -0.50 27.06 -3.44
CA PRO A 112 -1.82 27.53 -3.01
C PRO A 112 -2.71 26.32 -2.73
N GLY A 113 -3.32 26.33 -1.55
CA GLY A 113 -3.90 25.16 -0.89
C GLY A 113 -4.83 24.30 -1.76
N GLY A 114 -4.76 23.00 -1.50
CA GLY A 114 -5.80 22.06 -1.88
C GLY A 114 -5.23 20.69 -2.18
N PHE A 115 -5.39 19.77 -1.22
CA PHE A 115 -5.67 18.38 -1.54
C PHE A 115 -6.85 18.42 -2.53
N SER A 116 -6.55 18.31 -3.82
CA SER A 116 -7.56 18.21 -4.86
C SER A 116 -7.69 16.72 -5.19
N PRO A 117 -8.56 15.96 -4.53
CA PRO A 117 -9.17 14.83 -5.24
C PRO A 117 -9.90 15.49 -6.39
N ARG A 118 -9.35 15.42 -7.61
CA ARG A 118 -10.06 15.94 -8.79
C ARG A 118 -11.40 15.21 -8.87
N PRO A 119 -12.54 15.88 -8.64
CA PRO A 119 -13.81 15.27 -8.89
C PRO A 119 -13.96 15.17 -10.41
N ASP A 120 -14.60 14.08 -10.82
CA ASP A 120 -15.20 13.85 -12.13
C ASP A 120 -15.35 15.11 -13.00
N ARG A 121 -14.51 15.19 -14.05
CA ARG A 121 -14.72 16.12 -15.17
C ARG A 121 -14.44 15.36 -16.45
N SER A 122 -15.53 15.10 -17.18
CA SER A 122 -15.69 15.06 -18.65
C SER A 122 -14.47 14.70 -19.51
N PRO A 123 -14.62 13.82 -20.51
CA PRO A 123 -13.49 13.29 -21.26
C PRO A 123 -12.75 14.38 -22.05
N ALA A 124 -11.42 14.26 -22.02
CA ALA A 124 -10.46 14.89 -22.93
C ALA A 124 -10.45 16.43 -22.97
N SER A 125 -9.65 17.03 -22.09
CA SER A 125 -8.84 18.19 -22.49
C SER A 125 -7.37 17.85 -22.29
N LEU A 126 -6.63 17.73 -23.40
CA LEU A 126 -5.17 17.67 -23.48
C LEU A 126 -4.58 18.96 -22.86
N ARG A 127 -4.54 19.05 -21.53
CA ARG A 127 -3.74 20.10 -20.89
C ARG A 127 -2.27 19.71 -21.05
N PRO A 128 -1.41 20.59 -21.56
CA PRO A 128 0.02 20.30 -21.66
C PRO A 128 0.54 19.94 -20.26
N ARG A 129 1.22 18.78 -20.15
CA ARG A 129 1.92 18.37 -18.93
C ARG A 129 2.84 19.55 -18.54
N PRO A 130 2.76 20.08 -17.30
CA PRO A 130 3.66 21.15 -16.90
C PRO A 130 5.10 20.67 -17.08
N ARG A 131 5.87 21.39 -17.91
CA ARG A 131 7.31 21.17 -18.13
C ARG A 131 8.08 21.61 -16.88
N GLY A 132 7.89 20.90 -15.76
CA GLY A 132 8.77 21.04 -14.60
C GLY A 132 10.02 20.19 -14.78
N LYS A 133 11.11 20.55 -14.09
CA LYS A 133 12.35 19.74 -14.07
C LYS A 133 12.05 18.31 -13.59
N ALA A 134 12.70 17.32 -14.22
CA ALA A 134 12.68 15.93 -13.80
C ALA A 134 12.91 15.81 -12.27
N GLY A 135 12.18 14.93 -11.61
CA GLY A 135 12.26 14.72 -10.16
C GLY A 135 11.65 15.82 -9.27
N LEU A 136 11.23 16.98 -9.79
CA LEU A 136 10.73 18.13 -8.99
C LEU A 136 9.27 18.50 -9.25
N THR A 137 8.61 17.81 -10.17
CA THR A 137 7.30 18.22 -10.71
C THR A 137 6.10 17.91 -9.81
N ARG A 138 6.23 16.92 -8.91
CA ARG A 138 5.11 16.34 -8.13
C ARG A 138 5.58 15.85 -6.75
N LYS A 139 4.62 15.45 -5.91
CA LYS A 139 4.90 14.58 -4.75
C LYS A 139 5.49 13.26 -5.25
N LYS A 140 6.33 12.66 -4.42
CA LYS A 140 7.04 11.42 -4.70
C LYS A 140 6.85 10.50 -3.51
N ILE A 141 6.98 9.21 -3.78
CA ILE A 141 7.11 8.18 -2.76
C ILE A 141 8.52 7.59 -2.79
N VAL A 142 8.96 7.11 -1.63
CA VAL A 142 10.14 6.26 -1.49
C VAL A 142 9.72 5.10 -0.62
N ASP A 143 9.41 3.98 -1.27
CA ASP A 143 8.95 2.77 -0.60
C ASP A 143 10.08 1.75 -0.61
N VAL A 144 10.43 1.26 0.58
CA VAL A 144 11.49 0.28 0.77
C VAL A 144 10.89 -0.97 1.36
N PHE A 145 11.12 -2.11 0.73
CA PHE A 145 10.62 -3.42 1.16
C PHE A 145 11.78 -4.39 1.28
N ARG A 146 11.82 -5.14 2.38
CA ARG A 146 12.58 -6.38 2.46
C ARG A 146 11.65 -7.54 2.15
N VAL A 147 11.98 -8.30 1.12
CA VAL A 147 11.15 -9.42 0.68
C VAL A 147 11.92 -10.72 0.62
N ARG A 148 11.19 -11.82 0.78
CA ARG A 148 11.69 -13.18 0.61
C ARG A 148 10.87 -13.89 -0.47
N PRO A 149 11.48 -14.49 -1.50
CA PRO A 149 10.74 -15.36 -2.41
C PRO A 149 10.13 -16.54 -1.65
N MET A 150 8.90 -16.92 -1.98
CA MET A 150 8.25 -18.11 -1.42
C MET A 150 8.98 -19.40 -1.86
N LEU A 151 8.78 -20.51 -1.14
CA LEU A 151 9.58 -21.75 -1.26
C LEU A 151 9.76 -22.27 -2.71
N ASP A 152 8.74 -22.12 -3.56
CA ASP A 152 8.75 -22.55 -4.98
C ASP A 152 8.92 -21.39 -5.98
N THR A 153 9.37 -20.23 -5.51
CA THR A 153 9.49 -19.00 -6.31
C THR A 153 10.95 -18.65 -6.54
N ALA A 154 11.38 -18.65 -7.80
CA ALA A 154 12.69 -18.14 -8.18
C ALA A 154 12.63 -16.63 -8.49
N PHE A 155 13.57 -15.85 -7.95
CA PHE A 155 13.67 -14.41 -8.21
C PHE A 155 15.02 -13.98 -8.82
N PRO A 156 15.42 -14.56 -9.98
CA PRO A 156 16.66 -14.20 -10.67
C PRO A 156 16.58 -12.80 -11.30
N PRO A 157 17.71 -12.23 -11.77
CA PRO A 157 17.74 -10.90 -12.40
C PRO A 157 16.74 -10.69 -13.54
N SER A 158 16.36 -11.75 -14.27
CA SER A 158 15.33 -11.66 -15.31
C SER A 158 13.93 -11.42 -14.74
N GLN A 159 13.57 -12.03 -13.61
CA GLN A 159 12.32 -11.77 -12.91
C GLN A 159 12.31 -10.41 -12.22
N GLN A 160 13.46 -9.98 -11.67
CA GLN A 160 13.63 -8.64 -11.10
C GLN A 160 13.37 -7.55 -12.15
N ARG A 161 13.94 -7.67 -13.37
CA ARG A 161 13.66 -6.76 -14.48
C ARG A 161 12.19 -6.77 -14.88
N ARG A 162 11.57 -7.95 -14.98
CA ARG A 162 10.13 -8.06 -15.29
C ARG A 162 9.26 -7.37 -14.25
N LEU A 163 9.57 -7.52 -12.97
CA LEU A 163 8.85 -6.83 -11.88
C LEU A 163 8.98 -5.31 -12.02
N ALA A 164 10.20 -4.79 -12.25
CA ALA A 164 10.44 -3.37 -12.43
C ALA A 164 9.69 -2.79 -13.65
N GLU A 165 9.70 -3.50 -14.77
CA GLU A 165 8.92 -3.13 -15.97
C GLU A 165 7.41 -3.15 -15.69
N GLU A 166 6.91 -4.12 -14.92
CA GLU A 166 5.49 -4.19 -14.57
C GLU A 166 5.07 -3.08 -13.62
N LEU A 167 5.87 -2.80 -12.58
CA LEU A 167 5.64 -1.67 -11.68
C LEU A 167 5.57 -0.36 -12.47
N THR A 168 6.49 -0.16 -13.41
CA THR A 168 6.50 1.01 -14.29
C THR A 168 5.24 1.08 -15.16
N ARG A 169 4.81 -0.05 -15.75
CA ARG A 169 3.55 -0.14 -16.50
C ARG A 169 2.33 0.20 -15.65
N MET A 170 2.23 -0.35 -14.44
CA MET A 170 1.11 -0.08 -13.55
C MET A 170 1.07 1.38 -13.10
N VAL A 171 2.22 1.95 -12.71
CA VAL A 171 2.32 3.37 -12.34
C VAL A 171 1.93 4.28 -13.52
N THR A 172 2.29 3.92 -14.75
CA THR A 172 1.87 4.66 -15.96
C THR A 172 0.34 4.62 -16.15
N LEU A 173 -0.30 3.48 -15.87
CA LEU A 173 -1.75 3.37 -15.88
C LEU A 173 -2.40 4.22 -14.78
N LEU A 174 -1.78 4.29 -13.59
CA LEU A 174 -2.24 5.15 -12.50
C LEU A 174 -2.13 6.64 -12.85
N ASP A 175 -1.06 7.10 -13.52
CA ASP A 175 -0.97 8.48 -14.06
C ASP A 175 -2.13 8.79 -15.02
N GLY A 176 -2.57 7.79 -15.78
CA GLY A 176 -3.73 7.86 -16.67
C GLY A 176 -5.10 7.74 -15.97
N ASN A 177 -5.16 7.73 -14.63
CA ASN A 177 -6.36 7.46 -13.82
C ASN A 177 -7.05 6.11 -14.14
N ARG A 178 -6.31 5.12 -14.64
CA ARG A 178 -6.82 3.77 -14.98
C ARG A 178 -6.71 2.80 -13.79
N PHE A 179 -7.00 3.25 -12.58
CA PHE A 179 -6.83 2.45 -11.36
C PHE A 179 -7.67 1.16 -11.34
N GLN A 180 -8.86 1.17 -11.94
CA GLN A 180 -9.69 -0.04 -12.07
C GLN A 180 -9.04 -1.11 -12.95
N ASP A 181 -8.31 -0.73 -13.98
CA ASP A 181 -7.58 -1.68 -14.83
C ASP A 181 -6.40 -2.28 -14.08
N VAL A 182 -5.65 -1.43 -13.36
CA VAL A 182 -4.51 -1.86 -12.53
C VAL A 182 -4.99 -2.89 -11.50
N ARG A 183 -6.06 -2.58 -10.76
CA ARG A 183 -6.67 -3.51 -9.79
C ARG A 183 -7.05 -4.85 -10.42
N ARG A 184 -7.68 -4.85 -11.59
CA ARG A 184 -8.05 -6.10 -12.31
C ARG A 184 -6.82 -6.92 -12.70
N VAL A 185 -5.77 -6.27 -13.21
CA VAL A 185 -4.51 -6.94 -13.60
C VAL A 185 -3.84 -7.56 -12.36
N VAL A 186 -3.70 -6.78 -11.28
CA VAL A 186 -3.09 -7.23 -10.03
C VAL A 186 -3.88 -8.39 -9.42
N ASN A 187 -5.21 -8.25 -9.29
CA ASN A 187 -6.08 -9.31 -8.75
C ASN A 187 -5.94 -10.61 -9.54
N ARG A 188 -6.01 -10.55 -10.88
CA ARG A 188 -5.89 -11.73 -11.73
C ARG A 188 -4.57 -12.47 -11.48
N ARG A 189 -3.45 -11.75 -11.38
CA ARG A 189 -2.14 -12.38 -11.13
C ARG A 189 -2.03 -12.91 -9.71
N LEU A 190 -2.61 -12.21 -8.73
CA LEU A 190 -2.66 -12.67 -7.35
C LEU A 190 -3.36 -14.03 -7.23
N VAL A 191 -4.48 -14.21 -7.94
CA VAL A 191 -5.19 -15.51 -8.04
C VAL A 191 -4.26 -16.61 -8.55
N GLU A 192 -3.54 -16.35 -9.64
CA GLU A 192 -2.66 -17.32 -10.29
C GLU A 192 -1.52 -17.76 -9.37
N THR A 193 -1.02 -16.86 -8.52
CA THR A 193 0.08 -17.12 -7.58
C THR A 193 -0.41 -17.77 -6.28
N LEU A 194 -1.47 -17.26 -5.67
CA LEU A 194 -2.02 -17.80 -4.43
C LEU A 194 -2.59 -19.22 -4.62
N GLY A 195 -3.16 -19.52 -5.80
CA GLY A 195 -3.63 -20.86 -6.14
C GLY A 195 -2.53 -21.94 -6.14
N ARG A 196 -1.26 -21.54 -6.27
CA ARG A 196 -0.10 -22.45 -6.26
C ARG A 196 0.45 -22.70 -4.86
N SER A 197 0.15 -21.81 -3.89
CA SER A 197 0.73 -21.80 -2.54
C SER A 197 -0.26 -22.27 -1.46
N ARG A 198 -1.02 -23.34 -1.75
CA ARG A 198 -2.12 -23.86 -0.89
C ARG A 198 -1.70 -24.41 0.49
N SER A 199 -0.40 -24.42 0.84
CA SER A 199 0.10 -25.32 1.91
C SER A 199 0.89 -24.66 3.05
N ALA A 200 0.90 -23.33 3.21
CA ALA A 200 1.78 -22.68 4.20
C ALA A 200 1.10 -22.10 5.47
N PHE A 201 -0.24 -22.00 5.53
CA PHE A 201 -0.92 -21.24 6.59
C PHE A 201 -2.03 -22.05 7.28
N THR A 202 -1.65 -23.04 8.08
CA THR A 202 -2.54 -24.01 8.77
C THR A 202 -3.11 -23.55 10.10
N ASP A 203 -2.64 -22.43 10.65
CA ASP A 203 -3.01 -22.02 12.01
C ASP A 203 -4.31 -21.21 12.04
N LEU A 204 -5.14 -21.48 13.06
CA LEU A 204 -6.27 -20.61 13.43
C LEU A 204 -5.77 -19.18 13.56
N LEU A 205 -6.48 -18.22 12.94
CA LEU A 205 -6.13 -16.81 13.11
C LEU A 205 -6.29 -16.41 14.58
N TYR A 206 -5.17 -16.02 15.18
CA TYR A 206 -5.14 -15.38 16.49
C TYR A 206 -5.87 -14.03 16.44
N PRO A 207 -6.34 -13.52 17.59
CA PRO A 207 -7.04 -12.24 17.64
C PRO A 207 -6.20 -11.13 16.99
N ILE A 208 -6.78 -10.44 16.00
CA ILE A 208 -6.19 -9.23 15.43
C ILE A 208 -6.38 -8.08 16.42
N HIS A 209 -5.29 -7.46 16.84
CA HIS A 209 -5.32 -6.31 17.73
C HIS A 209 -5.12 -5.03 16.93
N ILE A 210 -6.09 -4.12 16.98
CA ILE A 210 -6.05 -2.85 16.23
C ILE A 210 -6.23 -1.67 17.18
N HIS A 211 -5.19 -0.84 17.25
CA HIS A 211 -5.17 0.36 18.06
C HIS A 211 -5.09 1.60 17.18
N PHE A 212 -5.74 2.68 17.63
CA PHE A 212 -5.68 3.98 16.97
C PHE A 212 -5.13 5.01 17.95
N ASP A 213 -4.12 5.74 17.52
CA ASP A 213 -3.47 6.80 18.28
C ASP A 213 -3.53 8.10 17.45
N ASN A 214 -4.25 9.09 17.96
CA ASN A 214 -4.37 10.41 17.32
C ASN A 214 -3.41 11.44 17.89
N ASP A 215 -2.60 11.09 18.89
CA ASP A 215 -1.69 11.99 19.58
C ASP A 215 -0.25 11.81 19.08
N GLN A 216 0.13 10.60 18.62
CA GLN A 216 1.47 10.29 18.14
C GLN A 216 1.91 11.10 16.91
N SER A 217 0.99 11.45 16.01
CA SER A 217 1.27 12.35 14.88
C SER A 217 0.41 13.60 15.03
N PRO A 218 0.94 14.82 14.81
CA PRO A 218 0.13 16.04 14.83
C PRO A 218 -0.89 16.09 13.70
N THR A 219 -0.69 15.32 12.62
CA THR A 219 -1.43 15.50 11.37
C THR A 219 -2.11 14.23 10.83
N ASP A 220 -1.72 13.05 11.31
CA ASP A 220 -2.28 11.77 10.86
C ASP A 220 -2.93 11.02 12.02
N THR A 221 -3.87 10.15 11.71
CA THR A 221 -4.30 9.10 12.63
C THR A 221 -3.36 7.93 12.47
N VAL A 222 -2.72 7.51 13.56
CA VAL A 222 -1.86 6.33 13.57
C VAL A 222 -2.73 5.11 13.86
N MET A 223 -2.61 4.09 13.02
CA MET A 223 -3.31 2.82 13.17
C MET A 223 -2.28 1.70 13.27
N ASP A 224 -2.20 1.05 14.43
CA ASP A 224 -1.35 -0.11 14.67
C ASP A 224 -2.18 -1.39 14.58
N ILE A 225 -1.75 -2.35 13.75
CA ILE A 225 -2.31 -3.69 13.62
C ILE A 225 -1.26 -4.70 14.09
N ARG A 226 -1.64 -5.55 15.05
CA ARG A 226 -0.84 -6.72 15.45
C ARG A 226 -1.63 -7.97 15.10
N SER A 227 -1.00 -8.86 14.33
CA SER A 227 -1.64 -10.10 13.87
C SER A 227 -0.62 -11.10 13.37
N THR A 228 -1.02 -12.36 13.20
CA THR A 228 -0.25 -13.29 12.39
C THR A 228 -0.24 -12.87 10.93
N ASP A 229 0.81 -13.23 10.19
CA ASP A 229 0.89 -12.89 8.78
C ASP A 229 -0.11 -13.71 7.94
N THR A 230 -0.67 -13.08 6.91
CA THR A 230 -1.58 -13.72 5.95
C THR A 230 -1.29 -13.22 4.54
N PRO A 231 -1.33 -14.09 3.52
CA PRO A 231 -0.98 -13.71 2.16
C PRO A 231 -1.76 -12.51 1.64
N ALA A 232 -1.06 -11.58 0.99
CA ALA A 232 -1.64 -10.43 0.30
C ALA A 232 -2.49 -9.48 1.18
N PHE A 233 -2.36 -9.55 2.51
CA PHE A 233 -3.09 -8.65 3.43
C PHE A 233 -2.83 -7.18 3.15
N LEU A 234 -1.55 -6.78 3.01
CA LEU A 234 -1.18 -5.38 2.76
C LEU A 234 -1.84 -4.85 1.49
N TYR A 235 -1.89 -5.66 0.42
CA TYR A 235 -2.59 -5.31 -0.81
C TYR A 235 -4.09 -5.11 -0.56
N ALA A 236 -4.75 -6.11 0.00
CA ALA A 236 -6.20 -6.11 0.20
C ALA A 236 -6.63 -4.96 1.13
N PHE A 237 -5.87 -4.72 2.20
CA PHE A 237 -6.13 -3.68 3.18
C PHE A 237 -5.85 -2.28 2.62
N ALA A 238 -4.71 -2.07 1.95
CA ALA A 238 -4.40 -0.79 1.30
C ALA A 238 -5.42 -0.43 0.21
N ASN A 239 -5.89 -1.42 -0.55
CA ASN A 239 -6.94 -1.23 -1.54
C ASN A 239 -8.25 -0.81 -0.87
N ALA A 240 -8.65 -1.47 0.22
CA ALA A 240 -9.86 -1.10 0.97
C ALA A 240 -9.78 0.32 1.55
N LEU A 241 -8.64 0.73 2.10
CA LEU A 241 -8.41 2.09 2.58
C LEU A 241 -8.55 3.11 1.44
N THR A 242 -7.85 2.86 0.33
CA THR A 242 -7.88 3.71 -0.88
C THR A 242 -9.31 3.90 -1.38
N MET A 243 -10.07 2.82 -1.47
CA MET A 243 -11.46 2.82 -1.95
C MET A 243 -12.42 3.56 -1.01
N ARG A 244 -12.12 3.61 0.30
CA ARG A 244 -12.84 4.45 1.28
C ARG A 244 -12.41 5.93 1.24
N GLY A 245 -11.50 6.30 0.34
CA GLY A 245 -10.94 7.64 0.29
C GLY A 245 -9.99 7.95 1.45
N LEU A 246 -9.41 6.91 2.06
CA LEU A 246 -8.37 7.05 3.08
C LEU A 246 -7.00 6.99 2.41
N TYR A 247 -6.17 7.97 2.74
CA TYR A 247 -4.84 8.12 2.19
C TYR A 247 -3.78 7.66 3.20
N ILE A 248 -2.86 6.79 2.75
CA ILE A 248 -1.73 6.32 3.55
C ILE A 248 -0.55 7.24 3.24
N ARG A 249 -0.13 8.06 4.20
CA ARG A 249 1.00 8.98 4.02
C ARG A 249 2.34 8.31 4.34
N LYS A 250 2.32 7.46 5.36
CA LYS A 250 3.48 6.73 5.86
C LYS A 250 2.99 5.37 6.37
N ALA A 251 3.80 4.33 6.20
CA ALA A 251 3.53 3.03 6.81
C ALA A 251 4.83 2.30 7.15
N GLN A 252 4.77 1.42 8.15
CA GLN A 252 5.88 0.60 8.62
C GLN A 252 5.38 -0.81 8.88
N PHE A 253 6.12 -1.82 8.41
CA PHE A 253 5.79 -3.23 8.56
C PHE A 253 7.00 -3.96 9.11
N GLU A 254 6.85 -4.62 10.25
CA GLU A 254 7.96 -5.29 10.94
C GLU A 254 7.46 -6.55 11.66
N HIS A 255 8.26 -7.61 11.66
CA HIS A 255 8.00 -8.78 12.50
C HIS A 255 8.54 -8.57 13.91
N VAL A 256 7.68 -8.73 14.91
CA VAL A 256 8.05 -8.72 16.34
C VAL A 256 7.74 -10.09 16.93
N GLY A 257 8.77 -10.93 17.04
CA GLY A 257 8.59 -12.32 17.45
C GLY A 257 7.81 -13.13 16.41
N ALA A 258 6.64 -13.64 16.79
CA ALA A 258 5.76 -14.41 15.91
C ALA A 258 4.68 -13.55 15.22
N GLU A 259 4.52 -12.29 15.63
CA GLU A 259 3.49 -11.40 15.11
C GLU A 259 4.07 -10.39 14.12
N LEU A 260 3.23 -10.01 13.15
CA LEU A 260 3.45 -8.88 12.27
C LEU A 260 2.85 -7.63 12.91
N HIS A 261 3.65 -6.57 13.00
CA HIS A 261 3.24 -5.25 13.46
C HIS A 261 3.20 -4.30 12.27
N ASP A 262 1.99 -3.98 11.82
CA ASP A 262 1.75 -3.03 10.73
C ASP A 262 1.26 -1.71 11.29
N ARG A 263 2.02 -0.64 11.05
CA ARG A 263 1.65 0.73 11.43
C ARG A 263 1.33 1.55 10.19
N PHE A 264 0.15 2.15 10.15
CA PHE A 264 -0.28 3.04 9.08
C PHE A 264 -0.55 4.45 9.63
N TYR A 265 -0.08 5.47 8.93
CA TYR A 265 -0.40 6.87 9.17
C TYR A 265 -1.41 7.29 8.11
N VAL A 266 -2.67 7.36 8.52
CA VAL A 266 -3.80 7.55 7.61
C VAL A 266 -4.48 8.90 7.78
N ARG A 267 -5.03 9.41 6.68
CA ARG A 267 -5.89 10.60 6.65
C ARG A 267 -7.15 10.34 5.84
N GLY A 268 -8.20 11.06 6.19
CA GLY A 268 -9.39 11.16 5.35
C GLY A 268 -9.13 11.92 4.05
N ARG A 269 -10.08 11.82 3.11
CA ARG A 269 -10.03 12.45 1.77
C ARG A 269 -9.81 13.97 1.76
N HIS A 270 -10.10 14.67 2.86
CA HIS A 270 -9.88 16.12 3.00
C HIS A 270 -8.63 16.44 3.84
N GLY A 271 -7.76 15.47 4.08
CA GLY A 271 -6.52 15.63 4.83
C GLY A 271 -6.70 15.68 6.36
N GLN A 272 -7.90 15.37 6.86
CA GLN A 272 -8.20 15.34 8.29
C GLN A 272 -7.85 14.01 8.95
N LYS A 273 -7.62 14.03 10.26
CA LYS A 273 -7.54 12.82 11.10
C LYS A 273 -8.90 12.13 11.21
N LEU A 274 -8.85 10.82 11.42
CA LEU A 274 -10.00 9.96 11.74
C LEU A 274 -10.23 9.97 13.25
N GLN A 275 -10.97 10.97 13.72
CA GLN A 275 -11.25 11.16 15.15
C GLN A 275 -12.56 10.51 15.60
N ASP A 276 -13.47 10.21 14.67
CA ASP A 276 -14.75 9.59 14.98
C ASP A 276 -14.54 8.13 15.42
N PRO A 277 -14.90 7.76 16.67
CA PRO A 277 -14.80 6.38 17.15
C PRO A 277 -15.58 5.37 16.30
N ALA A 278 -16.69 5.78 15.67
CA ALA A 278 -17.48 4.92 14.81
C ALA A 278 -16.71 4.58 13.52
N GLU A 279 -16.09 5.58 12.89
CA GLU A 279 -15.24 5.40 11.70
C GLU A 279 -14.04 4.49 12.00
N GLN A 280 -13.38 4.69 13.15
CA GLN A 280 -12.30 3.80 13.60
C GLN A 280 -12.80 2.36 13.82
N GLN A 281 -13.97 2.19 14.45
CA GLN A 281 -14.54 0.86 14.67
C GLN A 281 -14.84 0.14 13.34
N GLU A 282 -15.34 0.87 12.35
CA GLU A 282 -15.55 0.31 11.01
C GLU A 282 -14.25 -0.13 10.35
N LEU A 283 -13.16 0.62 10.53
CA LEU A 283 -11.84 0.23 10.04
C LEU A 283 -11.30 -1.00 10.75
N ARG A 284 -11.52 -1.13 12.07
CA ARG A 284 -11.19 -2.37 12.81
C ARG A 284 -11.88 -3.58 12.20
N LEU A 285 -13.19 -3.46 11.95
CA LEU A 285 -13.98 -4.53 11.33
C LEU A 285 -13.50 -4.84 9.91
N THR A 286 -13.19 -3.82 9.11
CA THR A 286 -12.69 -3.98 7.74
C THR A 286 -11.37 -4.74 7.72
N ALA A 287 -10.42 -4.33 8.57
CA ALA A 287 -9.12 -5.00 8.69
C ALA A 287 -9.27 -6.45 9.15
N ALA A 288 -10.10 -6.72 10.17
CA ALA A 288 -10.36 -8.08 10.66
C ALA A 288 -10.98 -8.97 9.59
N LEU A 289 -11.99 -8.48 8.86
CA LEU A 289 -12.62 -9.22 7.76
C LEU A 289 -11.65 -9.51 6.63
N ILE A 290 -10.83 -8.53 6.24
CA ILE A 290 -9.81 -8.71 5.21
C ILE A 290 -8.79 -9.75 5.66
N LYS A 291 -8.32 -9.69 6.90
CA LYS A 291 -7.38 -10.67 7.46
C LYS A 291 -7.95 -12.09 7.43
N GLN A 292 -9.21 -12.23 7.86
CA GLN A 292 -9.90 -13.51 7.82
C GLN A 292 -10.06 -14.03 6.39
N PHE A 293 -10.46 -13.15 5.46
CA PHE A 293 -10.60 -13.49 4.06
C PHE A 293 -9.28 -13.93 3.43
N THR A 294 -8.21 -13.16 3.61
CA THR A 294 -6.90 -13.47 3.02
C THR A 294 -6.31 -14.77 3.56
N HIS A 295 -6.58 -15.10 4.82
CA HIS A 295 -6.28 -16.41 5.36
C HIS A 295 -7.04 -17.52 4.63
N PHE A 296 -8.36 -17.41 4.51
CA PHE A 296 -9.19 -18.43 3.84
C PHE A 296 -8.98 -18.53 2.33
N LEU A 297 -8.47 -17.48 1.68
CA LEU A 297 -8.20 -17.46 0.25
C LEU A 297 -7.19 -18.54 -0.15
N THR A 298 -6.26 -18.91 0.73
CA THR A 298 -5.29 -20.00 0.50
C THR A 298 -5.97 -21.38 0.45
N TRP A 299 -7.11 -21.52 1.11
CA TRP A 299 -7.93 -22.74 1.20
C TRP A 299 -9.09 -22.77 0.21
N ALA A 300 -9.32 -21.67 -0.52
CA ALA A 300 -10.45 -21.54 -1.42
C ALA A 300 -10.36 -22.58 -2.56
N PRO A 301 -11.44 -23.37 -2.80
CA PRO A 301 -11.47 -24.32 -3.90
C PRO A 301 -11.36 -23.62 -5.26
N ASP A 302 -11.90 -22.39 -5.35
CA ASP A 302 -11.79 -21.49 -6.50
C ASP A 302 -11.34 -20.08 -6.01
N PRO A 303 -10.02 -19.83 -5.96
CA PRO A 303 -9.47 -18.54 -5.52
C PRO A 303 -9.87 -17.37 -6.43
N ALA A 304 -10.12 -17.63 -7.72
CA ALA A 304 -10.53 -16.60 -8.68
C ALA A 304 -11.90 -16.05 -8.30
N LYS A 305 -12.84 -16.95 -8.04
CA LYS A 305 -14.19 -16.61 -7.61
C LYS A 305 -14.22 -15.98 -6.21
N ALA A 306 -13.34 -16.41 -5.30
CA ALA A 306 -13.20 -15.82 -3.97
C ALA A 306 -12.74 -14.35 -4.05
N ILE A 307 -11.74 -14.04 -4.87
CA ILE A 307 -11.29 -12.65 -5.11
C ILE A 307 -12.37 -11.82 -5.83
N GLU A 308 -13.11 -12.41 -6.78
CA GLU A 308 -14.23 -11.70 -7.42
C GLU A 308 -15.32 -11.33 -6.39
N TYR A 309 -15.65 -12.22 -5.45
CA TYR A 309 -16.56 -11.89 -4.37
C TYR A 309 -15.99 -10.84 -3.42
N PHE A 310 -14.69 -10.88 -3.16
CA PHE A 310 -14.00 -9.86 -2.40
C PHE A 310 -14.06 -8.49 -3.07
N ASP A 311 -13.88 -8.43 -4.39
CA ASP A 311 -14.03 -7.20 -5.16
C ASP A 311 -15.45 -6.64 -5.05
N ARG A 312 -16.47 -7.48 -5.23
CA ARG A 312 -17.87 -7.08 -5.05
C ARG A 312 -18.18 -6.63 -3.63
N PHE A 313 -17.53 -7.25 -2.64
CA PHE A 313 -17.66 -6.88 -1.23
C PHE A 313 -17.03 -5.52 -0.95
N LEU A 314 -15.81 -5.27 -1.45
CA LEU A 314 -15.15 -3.98 -1.35
C LEU A 314 -15.95 -2.88 -2.06
N ASP A 315 -16.45 -3.14 -3.27
CA ASP A 315 -17.26 -2.19 -4.02
C ASP A 315 -18.55 -1.82 -3.26
N ARG A 316 -19.19 -2.78 -2.57
CA ARG A 316 -20.34 -2.50 -1.69
C ARG A 316 -19.99 -1.68 -0.47
N ILE A 317 -18.83 -1.92 0.17
CA ILE A 317 -18.35 -1.08 1.27
C ILE A 317 -18.24 0.37 0.81
N VAL A 318 -17.77 0.60 -0.41
CA VAL A 318 -17.65 1.92 -1.00
C VAL A 318 -19.01 2.54 -1.26
N GLU A 319 -19.93 1.82 -1.91
CA GLU A 319 -21.29 2.30 -2.20
C GLU A 319 -22.04 2.73 -0.93
N GLU A 320 -21.93 1.95 0.16
CA GLU A 320 -22.63 2.24 1.41
C GLU A 320 -21.94 3.31 2.28
N ALA A 321 -20.60 3.45 2.18
CA ALA A 321 -19.87 4.54 2.83
C ALA A 321 -20.28 5.93 2.29
N HIS A 322 -20.71 6.02 1.03
CA HIS A 322 -21.29 7.25 0.47
C HIS A 322 -22.69 7.57 1.02
N GLY A 323 -23.38 6.59 1.63
CA GLY A 323 -24.73 6.71 2.19
C GLY A 323 -24.82 6.97 3.69
N GLY A 324 -23.68 7.08 4.40
CA GLY A 324 -23.62 7.44 5.83
C GLY A 324 -24.21 6.38 6.79
N LYS A 325 -24.38 5.13 6.36
CA LYS A 325 -25.00 4.05 7.16
C LYS A 325 -24.22 2.74 7.06
N THR A 326 -22.91 2.76 7.29
CA THR A 326 -22.07 1.59 7.03
C THR A 326 -22.36 0.44 8.00
N LEU A 327 -22.50 0.64 9.32
CA LEU A 327 -22.78 -0.50 10.25
C LEU A 327 -24.12 -1.24 10.03
N ALA A 328 -25.03 -0.75 9.18
CA ALA A 328 -26.21 -1.52 8.75
C ALA A 328 -25.84 -2.67 7.79
N PHE A 329 -24.66 -2.62 7.17
CA PHE A 329 -24.21 -3.56 6.15
C PHE A 329 -24.01 -4.98 6.70
N LEU A 330 -23.45 -5.13 7.90
CA LEU A 330 -23.30 -6.43 8.58
C LEU A 330 -24.64 -6.98 9.08
N LYS A 331 -25.64 -6.12 9.25
CA LYS A 331 -27.02 -6.52 9.58
C LYS A 331 -27.84 -6.89 8.34
N ASN A 332 -27.33 -6.64 7.14
CA ASN A 332 -28.01 -6.92 5.89
C ASN A 332 -27.81 -8.41 5.49
N LYS A 333 -28.91 -9.16 5.37
CA LYS A 333 -28.91 -10.58 4.95
C LYS A 333 -28.14 -10.81 3.64
N LYS A 334 -28.14 -9.85 2.70
CA LYS A 334 -27.41 -9.99 1.43
C LYS A 334 -25.89 -9.93 1.62
N THR A 335 -25.39 -9.19 2.60
CA THR A 335 -23.97 -9.08 2.92
C THR A 335 -23.51 -10.30 3.69
N LEU A 336 -24.30 -10.78 4.65
CA LEU A 336 -24.05 -12.03 5.36
C LEU A 336 -24.01 -13.21 4.39
N ALA A 337 -24.92 -13.27 3.42
CA ALA A 337 -24.89 -14.29 2.36
C ALA A 337 -23.66 -14.18 1.43
N LEU A 338 -23.15 -12.95 1.19
CA LEU A 338 -21.91 -12.74 0.44
C LEU A 338 -20.69 -13.19 1.25
N LEU A 339 -20.63 -12.88 2.55
CA LEU A 339 -19.59 -13.33 3.47
C LEU A 339 -19.61 -14.86 3.67
N ALA A 340 -20.78 -15.47 3.81
CA ALA A 340 -20.95 -16.92 3.89
C ALA A 340 -20.45 -17.61 2.61
N LYS A 341 -20.87 -17.12 1.43
CA LYS A 341 -20.37 -17.61 0.14
C LYS A 341 -18.86 -17.38 -0.05
N LEU A 342 -18.34 -16.26 0.42
CA LEU A 342 -16.93 -15.85 0.34
C LEU A 342 -16.03 -16.69 1.25
N LEU A 343 -16.59 -17.24 2.33
CA LEU A 343 -15.90 -18.15 3.25
C LEU A 343 -16.18 -19.64 3.01
N GLY A 344 -16.92 -19.97 1.94
CA GLY A 344 -17.25 -21.34 1.59
C GLY A 344 -18.15 -22.07 2.59
N THR A 345 -18.71 -21.35 3.57
CA THR A 345 -19.60 -21.91 4.59
C THR A 345 -21.04 -21.67 4.20
N SER A 346 -21.89 -22.70 4.35
CA SER A 346 -23.34 -22.51 4.24
C SER A 346 -23.80 -21.45 5.26
N ASP A 347 -24.93 -20.79 4.99
CA ASP A 347 -25.49 -19.69 5.80
C ASP A 347 -25.60 -19.98 7.32
N PHE A 348 -25.52 -21.26 7.74
CA PHE A 348 -25.69 -21.73 9.11
C PHE A 348 -24.52 -21.47 10.09
N LEU A 349 -23.26 -21.47 9.64
CA LEU A 349 -22.11 -21.37 10.57
C LEU A 349 -21.89 -19.94 11.10
N TRP A 350 -22.38 -18.94 10.38
CA TRP A 350 -22.21 -17.53 10.73
C TRP A 350 -23.17 -17.06 11.83
N GLU A 351 -24.40 -17.58 11.85
CA GLU A 351 -25.32 -17.30 12.96
C GLU A 351 -24.76 -17.78 14.30
N ASP A 352 -23.91 -18.80 14.30
CA ASP A 352 -23.27 -19.35 15.49
C ASP A 352 -22.02 -18.54 15.91
N PHE A 353 -21.26 -17.99 14.95
CA PHE A 353 -20.09 -17.13 15.23
C PHE A 353 -20.48 -15.76 15.80
N LEU A 354 -21.62 -15.19 15.39
CA LEU A 354 -22.14 -13.92 15.90
C LEU A 354 -22.89 -14.05 17.25
N ARG A 355 -23.14 -15.26 17.72
CA ARG A 355 -23.82 -15.54 19.01
C ARG A 355 -22.86 -15.78 20.18
N ARG A 356 -21.55 -15.78 19.96
CA ARG A 356 -20.54 -15.99 21.01
C ARG A 356 -19.79 -14.72 21.38
#